data_AF-A0A7S0C1S7-F1
#
_entry.id   AF-A0A7S0C1S7-F1
#
_cell.length_a   1.000
_cell.length_b   1.000
_cell.length_c   1.000
_cell.angle_alpha   90.00
_cell.angle_beta   90.00
_cell.angle_gamma   90.00
#
_symmetry.space_group_name_H-M   'P 1'
#
loop_
_entity.id
_entity.type
_entity.pdbx_description
1 polymer ?
#
loop_
_entity_poly.entity_id
_entity_poly.type
_entity_poly.pdbx_seq_one_letter_code
_entity_poly.pdbx_strand_id
1 'polypeptide(L)'
;EMGLSKSYGSPNGAMRKGWNGITISRDTIHLEGMELGYKRPVLFERHAVGGEYGAGWKQVGKGKLITTFIPDDSTQDSSIIDSRILEDDHNVAVVYHNPYDNVVDLAHLFF
;
A
#
# COMPACT_ATOMS: atom_id res chain seq x y z
N GLU A 1 -24.77 6.30 -14.58
CA GLU A 1 -23.77 6.79 -13.61
C GLU A 1 -24.45 7.14 -12.29
N MET A 2 -23.73 7.09 -11.15
CA MET A 2 -24.33 7.19 -9.81
C MET A 2 -24.56 8.64 -9.30
N GLY A 3 -24.34 9.68 -10.11
CA GLY A 3 -24.63 11.07 -9.72
C GLY A 3 -23.73 11.66 -8.61
N LEU A 4 -22.48 11.17 -8.49
CA LEU A 4 -21.53 11.66 -7.49
C LEU A 4 -20.91 13.00 -7.91
N SER A 5 -20.65 13.89 -6.95
CA SER A 5 -20.06 15.23 -7.20
C SER A 5 -18.59 15.18 -7.61
N LYS A 6 -17.87 14.12 -7.20
CA LYS A 6 -16.49 13.83 -7.57
C LYS A 6 -16.19 12.35 -7.31
N SER A 7 -15.02 11.90 -7.78
CA SER A 7 -14.47 10.60 -7.40
C SER A 7 -14.00 10.63 -5.95
N TYR A 8 -14.48 9.68 -5.15
CA TYR A 8 -14.03 9.49 -3.76
C TYR A 8 -13.07 8.30 -3.68
N GLY A 9 -12.03 8.42 -2.86
CA GLY A 9 -11.12 7.32 -2.56
C GLY A 9 -11.79 6.21 -1.73
N SER A 10 -11.10 5.07 -1.59
CA SER A 10 -11.60 3.95 -0.79
C SER A 10 -11.69 4.32 0.70
N PRO A 11 -12.82 4.07 1.39
CA PRO A 11 -12.93 4.31 2.83
C PRO A 11 -12.03 3.35 3.64
N ASN A 12 -11.69 2.19 3.06
CA ASN A 12 -10.88 1.18 3.70
C ASN A 12 -9.48 1.67 4.08
N GLY A 13 -8.82 2.43 3.20
CA GLY A 13 -7.48 2.97 3.47
C GLY A 13 -7.50 3.94 4.64
N ALA A 14 -8.52 4.80 4.70
CA ALA A 14 -8.71 5.75 5.80
C ALA A 14 -8.89 5.04 7.15
N MET A 15 -9.76 4.02 7.22
CA MET A 15 -9.96 3.24 8.45
C MET A 15 -8.69 2.53 8.91
N ARG A 16 -8.00 1.83 8.00
CA ARG A 16 -6.76 1.09 8.32
C ARG A 16 -5.68 2.01 8.86
N LYS A 17 -5.49 3.18 8.22
CA LYS A 17 -4.52 4.17 8.69
C LYS A 17 -4.94 4.80 10.03
N GLY A 18 -6.23 5.11 10.20
CA GLY A 18 -6.74 5.74 11.42
C GLY A 18 -6.74 4.84 12.65
N TRP A 19 -6.76 3.52 12.47
CA TRP A 19 -6.75 2.54 13.56
C TRP A 19 -5.41 1.82 13.74
N ASN A 20 -4.33 2.33 13.14
CA ASN A 20 -3.01 1.70 13.16
C ASN A 20 -3.08 0.21 12.76
N GLY A 21 -3.85 -0.08 11.71
CA GLY A 21 -4.10 -1.46 11.27
C GLY A 21 -2.79 -2.18 10.99
N ILE A 22 -2.65 -3.37 11.60
CA ILE A 22 -1.47 -4.24 11.41
C ILE A 22 -1.75 -5.16 10.23
N THR A 23 -2.82 -5.94 10.29
CA THR A 23 -3.17 -6.91 9.26
C THR A 23 -4.67 -6.96 9.01
N ILE A 24 -5.03 -7.51 7.85
CA ILE A 24 -6.38 -7.90 7.51
C ILE A 24 -6.34 -9.43 7.35
N SER A 25 -6.80 -10.13 8.38
CA SER A 25 -6.93 -11.58 8.37
C SER A 25 -7.99 -12.01 7.37
N ARG A 26 -7.62 -12.93 6.48
CA ARG A 26 -8.45 -13.41 5.37
C ARG A 26 -8.46 -14.93 5.39
N ASP A 27 -9.20 -15.46 6.35
CA ASP A 27 -9.25 -16.88 6.59
C ASP A 27 -10.41 -17.52 5.81
N THR A 28 -10.21 -18.78 5.41
CA THR A 28 -11.29 -19.56 4.81
C THR A 28 -12.33 -19.93 5.85
N ILE A 29 -13.61 -19.75 5.51
CA ILE A 29 -14.72 -20.28 6.30
C ILE A 29 -14.88 -21.78 6.01
N HIS A 30 -15.03 -22.58 7.07
CA HIS A 30 -15.36 -24.00 7.01
C HIS A 30 -16.66 -24.27 7.76
N LEU A 31 -17.47 -25.17 7.22
CA LEU A 31 -18.75 -25.57 7.80
C LEU A 31 -18.80 -27.10 7.90
N GLU A 32 -19.20 -27.60 9.05
CA GLU A 32 -19.29 -29.05 9.29
C GLU A 32 -20.28 -29.69 8.32
N GLY A 33 -19.87 -30.81 7.70
CA GLY A 33 -20.69 -31.53 6.73
C GLY A 33 -20.71 -30.95 5.31
N MET A 34 -20.00 -29.84 5.04
CA MET A 34 -19.89 -29.27 3.69
C MET A 34 -18.43 -29.24 3.22
N GLU A 35 -18.14 -29.96 2.12
CA GLU A 35 -16.84 -29.89 1.46
C GLU A 35 -16.74 -28.62 0.60
N LEU A 36 -15.69 -27.83 0.84
CA LEU A 36 -15.36 -26.61 0.11
C LEU A 36 -14.03 -26.78 -0.65
N GLY A 37 -13.61 -25.76 -1.39
CA GLY A 37 -12.40 -25.82 -2.23
C GLY A 37 -11.11 -26.17 -1.47
N TYR A 38 -10.96 -25.70 -0.23
CA TYR A 38 -9.85 -26.10 0.63
C TYR A 38 -10.30 -27.15 1.65
N LYS A 39 -9.66 -28.33 1.64
CA LYS A 39 -9.97 -29.43 2.56
C LYS A 39 -9.71 -29.12 4.04
N ARG A 40 -8.88 -28.11 4.32
CA ARG A 40 -8.51 -27.67 5.67
C ARG A 40 -8.50 -26.13 5.72
N PRO A 41 -8.64 -25.52 6.91
CA PRO A 41 -8.51 -24.08 7.08
C PRO A 41 -7.20 -23.55 6.49
N VAL A 42 -7.29 -22.41 5.81
CA VAL A 42 -6.16 -21.64 5.31
C VAL A 42 -6.24 -20.27 5.97
N LEU A 43 -5.15 -19.89 6.62
CA LEU A 43 -4.98 -18.58 7.25
C LEU A 43 -4.17 -17.68 6.33
N PHE A 44 -4.53 -16.41 6.24
CA PHE A 44 -3.82 -15.45 5.41
C PHE A 44 -3.80 -14.06 6.04
N GLU A 45 -2.60 -13.56 6.29
CA GLU A 45 -2.41 -12.20 6.81
C GLU A 45 -1.94 -11.24 5.72
N ARG A 46 -2.79 -10.25 5.43
CA ARG A 46 -2.46 -9.17 4.52
C ARG A 46 -2.07 -7.94 5.34
N HIS A 47 -0.80 -7.53 5.25
CA HIS A 47 -0.32 -6.27 5.82
C HIS A 47 -1.25 -5.11 5.44
N ALA A 48 -1.80 -4.43 6.45
CA ALA A 48 -2.97 -3.56 6.29
C ALA A 48 -2.64 -2.19 5.70
N VAL A 49 -1.36 -1.80 5.70
CA VAL A 49 -0.87 -0.47 5.27
C VAL A 49 0.28 -0.59 4.28
N GLY A 50 0.62 0.53 3.65
CA GLY A 50 1.70 0.62 2.65
C GLY A 50 1.27 0.25 1.23
N GLY A 51 2.25 0.30 0.34
CA GLY A 51 2.14 -0.05 -1.06
C GLY A 51 1.38 0.97 -1.89
N GLU A 52 0.98 0.55 -3.08
CA GLU A 52 0.33 1.39 -4.09
C GLU A 52 -1.03 1.95 -3.63
N TYR A 53 -1.66 1.34 -2.62
CA TYR A 53 -2.90 1.83 -2.02
C TYR A 53 -2.78 3.24 -1.42
N GLY A 54 -1.56 3.64 -1.05
CA GLY A 54 -1.25 4.98 -0.55
C GLY A 54 -0.41 5.83 -1.51
N ALA A 55 -0.29 5.43 -2.78
CA ALA A 55 0.60 6.10 -3.72
C ALA A 55 0.13 7.52 -4.08
N GLY A 56 1.09 8.44 -4.16
CA GLY A 56 0.93 9.68 -4.91
C GLY A 56 1.23 9.43 -6.37
N TRP A 57 0.47 10.05 -7.28
CA TRP A 57 0.68 9.89 -8.70
C TRP A 57 0.30 11.13 -9.51
N LYS A 58 0.87 11.24 -10.72
CA LYS A 58 0.54 12.32 -11.67
C LYS A 58 0.82 11.89 -13.11
N GLN A 59 -0.07 12.27 -14.02
CA GLN A 59 0.20 12.22 -15.46
C GLN A 59 1.16 13.36 -15.87
N VAL A 60 2.22 13.04 -16.61
CA VAL A 60 3.27 13.98 -17.02
C VAL A 60 3.76 13.65 -18.43
N GLY A 61 4.36 14.63 -19.12
CA GLY A 61 5.04 14.40 -20.42
C GLY A 61 6.54 14.15 -20.27
N LYS A 62 7.28 14.46 -21.34
CA LYS A 62 8.75 14.36 -21.38
C LYS A 62 9.40 15.23 -20.30
N GLY A 63 10.44 14.74 -19.66
CA GLY A 63 11.14 15.50 -18.62
C GLY A 63 12.04 14.66 -17.73
N LYS A 64 12.43 15.20 -16.58
CA LYS A 64 13.22 14.48 -15.57
C LYS A 64 12.37 14.26 -14.31
N LEU A 65 12.19 13.01 -13.91
CA LEU A 65 11.61 12.64 -12.63
C LEU A 65 12.73 12.41 -11.62
N ILE A 66 12.64 13.05 -10.45
CA ILE A 66 13.58 12.89 -9.35
C ILE A 66 12.78 12.58 -8.08
N THR A 67 13.16 11.52 -7.37
CA THR A 67 12.63 11.18 -6.05
C THR A 67 13.75 11.37 -5.03
N THR A 68 13.54 12.27 -4.07
CA THR A 68 14.52 12.59 -3.02
C THR A 68 13.95 12.20 -1.66
N PHE A 69 14.79 11.58 -0.84
CA PHE A 69 14.51 11.36 0.58
C PHE A 69 15.28 12.37 1.41
N ILE A 70 14.57 13.06 2.30
CA ILE A 70 15.15 14.01 3.25
C ILE A 70 14.88 13.42 4.63
N PRO A 71 15.92 12.99 5.35
CA PRO A 71 15.75 12.46 6.71
C PRO A 71 15.31 13.58 7.65
N ASP A 72 14.50 13.22 8.67
CA ASP A 72 14.15 14.14 9.76
C ASP A 72 15.37 14.45 10.66
N ASP A 73 16.35 13.54 10.69
CA ASP A 73 17.63 13.74 11.35
C ASP A 73 18.49 14.73 10.54
N SER A 74 18.60 15.96 11.05
CA SER A 74 19.36 17.04 10.40
C SER A 74 20.87 16.79 10.31
N THR A 75 21.38 15.72 10.90
CA THR A 75 22.78 15.31 10.77
C THR A 75 23.04 14.40 9.58
N GLN A 76 21.99 13.90 8.93
CA GLN A 76 22.08 13.04 7.75
C GLN A 76 21.78 13.84 6.48
N ASP A 77 22.55 13.59 5.43
CA ASP A 77 22.34 14.24 4.14
C ASP A 77 21.11 13.68 3.41
N SER A 78 20.42 14.55 2.69
CA SER A 78 19.37 14.13 1.76
C SER A 78 19.95 13.26 0.65
N SER A 79 19.20 12.24 0.22
CA SER A 79 19.62 11.32 -0.84
C SER A 79 18.64 11.30 -2.01
N ILE A 80 19.17 11.16 -3.22
CA ILE A 80 18.37 10.86 -4.41
C ILE A 80 18.09 9.35 -4.39
N ILE A 81 16.82 8.99 -4.24
CA ILE A 81 16.36 7.59 -4.29
C ILE A 81 16.30 7.11 -5.74
N ASP A 82 15.80 7.97 -6.63
CA ASP A 82 15.68 7.67 -8.06
C ASP A 82 15.77 8.96 -8.89
N SER A 83 16.37 8.87 -10.07
CA SER A 83 16.40 9.95 -11.05
C SER A 83 16.38 9.34 -12.46
N ARG A 84 15.35 9.68 -13.25
CA ARG A 84 15.18 9.16 -14.61
C ARG A 84 14.69 10.23 -15.57
N ILE A 85 15.06 10.08 -16.84
CA ILE A 85 14.51 10.86 -17.94
C ILE A 85 13.28 10.12 -18.47
N LEU A 86 12.19 10.84 -18.64
CA LEU A 86 10.96 10.39 -19.26
C LEU A 86 10.97 10.88 -20.72
N GLU A 87 10.98 9.94 -21.66
CA GLU A 87 11.09 10.23 -23.10
C GLU A 87 9.74 10.25 -23.82
N ASP A 88 8.68 9.76 -23.18
CA ASP A 88 7.35 9.71 -23.78
C ASP A 88 6.57 11.02 -23.54
N ASP A 89 5.66 11.36 -24.46
CA ASP A 89 4.76 12.50 -24.29
C ASP A 89 3.65 12.26 -23.25
N HIS A 90 3.39 10.99 -22.90
CA HIS A 90 2.36 10.58 -21.95
C HIS A 90 2.88 9.50 -20.99
N ASN A 91 3.24 9.92 -19.78
CA ASN A 91 3.68 9.06 -18.69
C ASN A 91 2.74 9.18 -17.50
N VAL A 92 2.82 8.21 -16.59
CA VAL A 92 2.28 8.33 -15.23
C VAL A 92 3.44 8.10 -14.26
N ALA A 93 3.75 9.10 -13.43
CA ALA A 93 4.70 8.97 -12.35
C ALA A 93 3.97 8.54 -11.07
N VAL A 94 4.51 7.55 -10.36
CA VAL A 94 3.92 6.97 -9.16
C VAL A 94 5.01 6.79 -8.09
N VAL A 95 4.73 7.19 -6.86
CA VAL A 95 5.62 7.01 -5.70
C VAL A 95 4.81 6.53 -4.49
N TYR A 96 5.33 5.54 -3.77
CA TYR A 96 4.75 5.02 -2.54
C TYR A 96 5.83 4.59 -1.56
N HIS A 97 5.44 4.23 -0.34
CA HIS A 97 6.31 3.65 0.68
C HIS A 97 5.60 2.52 1.41
N ASN A 98 6.38 1.70 2.13
CA ASN A 98 5.87 0.69 3.05
C ASN A 98 6.45 0.97 4.45
N PRO A 99 5.61 1.29 5.45
CA PRO A 99 6.07 1.32 6.83
C PRO A 99 6.24 -0.13 7.33
N TYR A 100 7.38 -0.46 7.93
CA TYR A 100 7.67 -1.85 8.34
C TYR A 100 7.80 -2.06 9.84
N ASP A 101 7.69 -1.01 10.66
CA ASP A 101 7.81 -1.10 12.12
C ASP A 101 6.83 -2.13 12.73
N ASN A 102 5.58 -2.15 12.24
CA ASN A 102 4.53 -3.06 12.71
C ASN A 102 4.58 -4.46 12.06
N VAL A 103 5.57 -4.78 11.22
CA VAL A 103 5.71 -6.13 10.64
C VAL A 103 6.11 -7.13 11.73
N VAL A 104 6.79 -6.69 12.79
CA VAL A 104 7.05 -7.52 13.98
C VAL A 104 5.75 -7.86 14.69
N ASP A 105 4.85 -6.89 14.88
CA ASP A 105 3.52 -7.14 15.44
C ASP A 105 2.70 -8.07 14.55
N LEU A 106 2.78 -7.90 13.22
CA LEU A 106 2.15 -8.82 12.26
C LEU A 106 2.67 -10.24 12.43
N ALA A 107 3.98 -10.42 12.60
CA ALA A 107 4.57 -11.74 12.82
C ALA A 107 4.08 -12.38 14.13
N HIS A 108 3.94 -11.61 15.21
CA HIS A 108 3.38 -12.08 16.49
C HIS A 108 1.89 -12.42 16.41
N LEU A 109 1.14 -11.78 15.52
CA LEU A 109 -0.27 -12.14 15.29
C LEU A 109 -0.42 -13.39 14.42
N PHE A 110 0.51 -13.61 13.48
CA PHE A 110 0.42 -14.70 12.51
C PHE A 110 0.95 -16.04 13.02
N PHE A 111 2.04 -16.04 13.80
CA PHE A 111 2.71 -17.25 14.31
C PHE A 111 2.41 -17.49 15.79
#